data_AF-A0A968NX63-F1
#
_entry.id   AF-A0A968NX63-F1
#
_cell.length_a   1.000
_cell.length_b   1.000
_cell.length_c   1.000
_cell.angle_alpha   90.00
_cell.angle_beta   90.00
_cell.angle_gamma   90.00
#
_symmetry.space_group_name_H-M   'P 1'
#
loop_
_entity.id
_entity.type
_entity.pdbx_description
1 polymer ?
#
loop_
_entity_poly.entity_id
_entity_poly.type
_entity_poly.pdbx_seq_one_letter_code
_entity_poly.pdbx_strand_id
1 'polypeptide(L)' 'MTIARSEIYFVNLNPVQGREQAGQRPVLVVSIDEINRLPLVVTVVVGTKGASISRDYPTNVRVTA' A
#
# COMPACT_ATOMS: atom_id res chain seq x y z
N MET A 1 -5.22 -3.32 17.93
CA MET A 1 -4.71 -4.11 16.81
C MET A 1 -3.35 -3.52 16.45
N THR A 2 -2.29 -4.33 16.39
CA THR A 2 -0.93 -3.83 16.13
C THR A 2 -0.67 -3.91 14.64
N ILE A 3 -0.38 -2.78 13.99
CA ILE A 3 0.03 -2.73 12.59
C ILE A 3 1.51 -3.08 12.52
N ALA A 4 1.90 -4.04 11.67
CA ALA A 4 3.29 -4.44 11.50
C ALA A 4 3.78 -4.31 10.05
N ARG A 5 5.09 -4.11 9.89
CA ARG A 5 5.77 -4.06 8.59
C ARG A 5 5.59 -5.38 7.86
N SER A 6 5.39 -5.30 6.55
CA SER A 6 5.16 -6.43 5.64
C SER A 6 3.75 -7.04 5.70
N GLU A 7 2.84 -6.49 6.51
CA GLU A 7 1.43 -6.85 6.47
C GLU A 7 0.69 -6.11 5.34
N ILE A 8 -0.38 -6.73 4.83
CA ILE A 8 -1.23 -6.19 3.79
C ILE A 8 -2.61 -5.87 4.36
N TYR A 9 -3.09 -4.65 4.12
CA TYR A 9 -4.40 -4.18 4.55
C TYR A 9 -5.21 -3.63 3.38
N PHE A 10 -6.54 -3.74 3.42
CA PHE A 10 -7.41 -3.03 2.48
C PHE A 10 -7.80 -1.67 3.04
N VAL A 11 -7.43 -0.60 2.34
CA VAL A 11 -7.65 0.79 2.78
C VAL A 11 -8.39 1.58 1.70
N ASN A 12 -9.28 2.48 2.12
CA ASN A 12 -9.89 3.47 1.23
C ASN A 12 -8.97 4.67 1.08
N LEU A 13 -8.47 4.91 -0.14
CA LEU A 13 -7.52 5.99 -0.42
C LEU A 13 -8.17 7.31 -0.85
N ASN A 14 -9.50 7.40 -0.90
CA ASN A 14 -10.19 8.61 -1.32
C ASN A 14 -10.31 9.66 -0.19
N PRO A 15 -10.34 10.98 -0.52
CA PRO A 15 -10.21 11.57 -1.85
C PRO A 15 -8.75 11.68 -2.31
N VAL A 16 -8.53 11.70 -3.62
CA VAL A 16 -7.20 11.85 -4.24
C VAL A 16 -7.18 12.98 -5.26
N GLN A 17 -5.98 13.44 -5.65
CA GLN A 17 -5.80 14.46 -6.67
C GLN A 17 -4.90 13.97 -7.83
N GLY A 18 -5.28 14.28 -9.07
CA GLY A 18 -4.47 13.97 -10.24
C GLY A 18 -4.33 12.47 -10.52
N ARG A 19 -3.09 11.94 -10.47
CA ARG A 19 -2.75 10.55 -10.84
C ARG A 19 -2.46 9.64 -9.64
N GLU A 20 -2.78 10.12 -8.44
CA GLU A 20 -2.73 9.32 -7.21
C GLU A 20 -3.64 8.08 -7.31
N GLN A 21 -3.26 6.99 -6.63
CA GLN A 21 -4.07 5.77 -6.63
C GLN A 21 -5.29 5.92 -5.73
N ALA A 22 -6.47 5.64 -6.28
CA ALA A 22 -7.77 5.89 -5.64
C ALA A 22 -8.53 4.61 -5.29
N GLY A 23 -9.53 4.71 -4.40
CA GLY A 23 -10.47 3.64 -4.06
C GLY A 23 -10.00 2.67 -2.97
N GLN A 24 -10.78 1.60 -2.76
CA GLN A 24 -10.45 0.53 -1.82
C GLN A 24 -9.37 -0.38 -2.43
N ARG A 25 -8.17 -0.40 -1.85
CA ARG A 25 -7.03 -1.13 -2.42
C ARG A 25 -6.22 -1.86 -1.34
N PRO A 26 -5.57 -2.99 -1.69
CA PRO A 26 -4.57 -3.57 -0.83
C PRO A 26 -3.37 -2.62 -0.75
N VAL A 27 -2.83 -2.42 0.45
CA VAL A 27 -1.62 -1.64 0.69
C VAL A 27 -0.66 -2.45 1.56
N LEU A 28 0.64 -2.39 1.25
CA LEU A 28 1.71 -3.03 2.01
C LEU A 28 2.31 -2.04 3.00
N VAL A 29 2.38 -2.39 4.27
CA VAL A 29 3.04 -1.57 5.29
C VAL A 29 4.55 -1.64 5.12
N VAL A 30 5.20 -0.49 4.93
CA VAL A 30 6.67 -0.39 4.74
C VAL A 30 7.38 0.31 5.89
N SER A 31 6.67 1.11 6.70
CA SER A 31 7.21 1.72 7.92
C SER A 31 7.60 0.66 8.96
N ILE A 32 8.64 0.97 9.74
CA ILE A 32 9.15 0.10 10.81
C ILE A 32 8.14 -0.01 11.97
N ASP A 33 8.17 -1.13 12.68
CA ASP A 33 7.20 -1.45 13.74
C ASP A 33 7.26 -0.45 14.90
N GLU A 34 8.43 0.11 15.19
CA GLU A 34 8.60 1.15 16.21
C GLU A 34 7.77 2.40 15.88
N ILE A 35 7.67 2.78 14.60
CA ILE A 35 6.81 3.88 14.15
C ILE A 35 5.33 3.45 14.19
N ASN A 36 5.02 2.24 13.73
CA ASN A 36 3.64 1.75 13.63
C ASN A 36 2.95 1.59 15.01
N ARG A 37 3.73 1.48 16.09
CA ARG A 37 3.23 1.42 17.48
C ARG A 37 2.94 2.79 18.09
N LEU A 38 3.43 3.87 17.48
CA LEU A 38 3.14 5.24 17.91
C LEU A 38 1.79 5.69 17.31
N PRO A 39 1.08 6.64 17.95
CA PRO A 39 -0.17 7.19 17.43
C PRO A 39 0.10 8.22 16.30
N LEU A 40 0.93 7.83 15.34
CA LEU A 40 1.40 8.66 14.22
C LEU A 40 0.85 8.12 12.89
N VAL A 41 1.63 8.27 11.83
CA VAL A 41 1.31 7.86 10.47
C VAL A 41 1.99 6.52 10.15
N VAL A 42 1.30 5.71 9.35
CA VAL A 42 1.84 4.47 8.78
C VAL A 42 2.17 4.72 7.32
N THR A 43 3.37 4.34 6.89
CA THR A 43 3.78 4.47 5.48
C THR A 43 3.46 3.17 4.74
N VAL A 44 2.80 3.30 3.59
CA VAL A 44 2.36 2.15 2.80
C VAL A 44 2.72 2.28 1.32
N VAL A 45 2.85 1.14 0.64
CA VAL A 45 2.92 1.06 -0.82
C VAL A 45 1.61 0.49 -1.34
N VAL A 46 0.99 1.19 -2.30
CA VAL A 46 -0.33 0.81 -2.84
C VAL A 46 -0.21 -0.30 -3.86
N GLY A 47 -0.99 -1.36 -3.67
CA GLY A 47 -1.14 -2.45 -4.63
C GLY A 47 -2.19 -2.17 -5.70
N THR A 48 -1.95 -2.72 -6.90
CA THR A 48 -2.95 -2.78 -7.98
C THR A 48 -2.96 -4.19 -8.57
N LYS A 49 -4.04 -4.53 -9.28
CA LYS A 49 -4.13 -5.82 -9.96
C LYS A 49 -3.04 -5.90 -11.03
N GLY A 50 -2.22 -6.96 -10.99
CA GLY A 50 -1.12 -7.14 -11.94
C GLY A 50 -1.55 -7.23 -13.40
N ALA A 51 -2.81 -7.63 -13.67
CA ALA A 51 -3.42 -7.64 -15.00
C ALA A 51 -3.76 -6.23 -15.53
N SER A 52 -3.87 -5.23 -14.64
CA SER A 52 -4.16 -3.84 -14.99
C SER A 52 -2.90 -3.04 -15.31
N ILE A 53 -1.71 -3.65 -15.23
CA ILE A 53 -0.43 -3.00 -15.50
C ILE A 53 -0.04 -3.24 -16.96
N SER A 54 -0.12 -2.20 -17.80
CA SER A 54 0.25 -2.27 -19.22
C SER A 54 1.76 -2.19 -19.46
N ARG A 55 2.53 -1.66 -18.50
CA ARG A 55 3.98 -1.55 -18.55
C ARG A 55 4.57 -1.93 -17.21
N ASP A 56 5.52 -2.86 -17.23
CA ASP A 56 6.27 -3.21 -16.04
C ASP A 56 7.39 -2.21 -15.79
N TYR A 57 7.54 -1.78 -14.54
CA TYR A 57 8.57 -0.84 -14.11
C TYR A 57 9.51 -1.53 -13.11
N PRO A 58 10.78 -1.12 -13.01
CA PRO A 58 11.72 -1.68 -12.02
C PRO A 58 11.26 -1.56 -10.56
N THR A 59 10.32 -0.65 -10.28
CA THR A 59 9.71 -0.44 -8.95
C THR A 59 8.54 -1.38 -8.66
N ASN A 60 8.08 -2.14 -9.65
CA ASN A 60 6.99 -3.08 -9.47
C ASN A 60 7.51 -4.35 -8.80
N VAL A 61 6.80 -4.80 -7.77
CA VAL A 61 7.03 -6.10 -7.15
C VAL A 61 5.76 -6.92 -7.34
N ARG A 62 5.90 -8.09 -7.97
CA ARG A 62 4.79 -9.03 -8.14
C ARG A 62 4.61 -9.80 -6.84
N VAL A 63 3.37 -9.83 -6.34
CA VAL A 63 2.99 -10.60 -5.16
C VAL A 63 1.98 -11.65 -5.61
N THR A 64 2.22 -12.90 -5.21
CA THR A 64 1.28 -14.00 -5.44
C THR A 64 0.07 -13.84 -4.52
N ALA A 65 -1.11 -14.17 -5.04
CA ALA A 65 -2.35 -14.22 -4.24
C ALA A 65 -2.32 -15.38 -3.24
#